data_AF-A0A933YD99-F1
#
_entry.id   AF-A0A933YD99-F1
#
_cell.length_a   1.000
_cell.length_b   1.000
_cell.length_c   1.000
_cell.angle_alpha   90.00
_cell.angle_beta   90.00
_cell.angle_gamma   90.00
#
_symmetry.space_group_name_H-M   'P 1'
#
loop_
_entity.id
_entity.type
_entity.pdbx_description
1 polymer ?
#
loop_
_entity_poly.entity_id
_entity_poly.type
_entity_poly.pdbx_seq_one_letter_code
_entity_poly.pdbx_strand_id
1 'polypeptide(L)'
;MNRPACPLPVSLASPRRMQRGESAGRRALILANGHPPTKRLVKTLKNMSAIFVCADGGANAAARMSLTPDLIIGDLDSIAHETKKKFSRVQTKHIAEQNSTDLEKAIRWLLQRGYREIVVAGALGGRPDHLLGNFSALVKFSGRASIRFVDDREEVCSVGKQFAATLNVGETISLLPLNRCEGITTKGFKWDLKNQVLELGYRESTSNVAVANVATIRVRKGDLLLYRRIGKSNATYSAARK
;
A
#
# COMPACT_ATOMS: atom_id res chain seq x y z
N MET A 1 -12.14 18.43 -6.30
CA MET A 1 -10.71 18.21 -6.61
C MET A 1 -10.53 16.78 -7.10
N ASN A 2 -10.02 16.58 -8.32
CA ASN A 2 -9.76 15.26 -8.90
C ASN A 2 -8.58 14.61 -8.17
N ARG A 3 -8.79 13.45 -7.52
CA ARG A 3 -7.71 12.64 -6.96
C ARG A 3 -6.98 11.98 -8.14
N PRO A 4 -5.64 11.96 -8.18
CA PRO A 4 -4.91 11.23 -9.20
C PRO A 4 -5.32 9.75 -9.18
N ALA A 5 -5.53 9.15 -10.34
CA ALA A 5 -5.79 7.73 -10.44
C ALA A 5 -4.60 6.95 -9.87
N CYS A 6 -4.87 5.94 -9.04
CA CYS A 6 -3.84 4.98 -8.67
C CYS A 6 -3.36 4.33 -10.00
N PRO A 7 -2.08 4.47 -10.39
CA PRO A 7 -1.54 3.82 -11.57
C PRO A 7 -1.78 2.32 -11.46
N LEU A 8 -2.09 1.74 -12.62
CA LEU A 8 -2.35 0.32 -12.84
C LEU A 8 -1.36 -0.55 -12.05
N PRO A 9 -1.79 -1.71 -11.54
CA PRO A 9 -0.92 -2.57 -10.77
C PRO A 9 0.31 -2.93 -11.60
N VAL A 10 1.48 -2.65 -11.02
CA VAL A 10 2.70 -3.32 -11.45
C VAL A 10 2.56 -4.74 -10.95
N SER A 11 2.00 -5.60 -11.80
CA SER A 11 2.14 -7.04 -11.65
C SER A 11 3.60 -7.33 -11.28
N LEU A 12 3.82 -7.99 -10.14
CA LEU A 12 5.12 -8.56 -9.80
C LEU A 12 5.58 -9.60 -10.85
N ALA A 13 4.70 -9.98 -11.78
CA ALA A 13 5.02 -10.72 -12.99
C ALA A 13 5.09 -9.77 -14.22
N SER A 14 6.32 -9.51 -14.65
CA SER A 14 6.77 -8.99 -15.95
C SER A 14 7.13 -7.49 -16.03
N PRO A 15 8.36 -7.17 -16.48
CA PRO A 15 8.75 -5.80 -16.79
C PRO A 15 8.03 -5.34 -18.06
N ARG A 16 7.10 -4.38 -17.95
CA ARG A 16 6.61 -3.68 -19.15
C ARG A 16 7.73 -2.81 -19.70
N ARG A 17 8.09 -3.07 -20.95
CA ARG A 17 8.89 -2.17 -21.79
C ARG A 17 8.03 -0.93 -22.06
N MET A 18 8.20 0.13 -21.26
CA MET A 18 7.54 1.42 -21.50
C MET A 18 8.16 2.08 -22.74
N GLN A 19 7.30 2.62 -23.61
CA GLN A 19 7.70 3.39 -24.78
C GLN A 19 8.31 4.72 -24.34
N ARG A 20 9.36 5.16 -25.05
CA ARG A 20 10.13 6.38 -24.76
C ARG A 20 9.22 7.60 -24.87
N GLY A 21 8.93 8.29 -23.76
CA GLY A 21 8.22 9.57 -23.79
C GLY A 21 7.59 10.02 -22.46
N GLU A 22 7.21 9.10 -21.57
CA GLU A 22 6.70 9.46 -20.24
C GLU A 22 7.86 9.63 -19.25
N SER A 23 7.95 10.79 -18.58
CA SER A 23 8.89 11.00 -17.48
C SER A 23 8.66 9.92 -16.43
N ALA A 24 9.59 8.96 -16.32
CA ALA A 24 9.51 7.88 -15.34
C ALA A 24 9.35 8.49 -13.94
N GLY A 25 8.14 8.42 -13.38
CA GLY A 25 7.87 8.87 -12.03
C GLY A 25 8.83 8.16 -11.08
N ARG A 26 9.61 8.92 -10.30
CA ARG A 26 10.53 8.34 -9.32
C ARG A 26 9.69 7.60 -8.27
N ARG A 27 9.77 6.27 -8.26
CA ARG A 27 9.16 5.42 -7.22
C ARG A 27 9.99 5.47 -5.96
N ALA A 28 9.34 5.56 -4.80
CA ALA A 28 9.98 5.39 -3.50
C ALA A 28 9.48 4.13 -2.79
N LEU A 29 10.39 3.48 -2.07
CA LEU A 29 10.06 2.43 -1.11
C LEU A 29 10.20 2.99 0.30
N ILE A 30 9.18 2.79 1.13
CA ILE A 30 9.24 2.94 2.59
C ILE A 30 9.19 1.55 3.22
N LEU A 31 10.05 1.27 4.19
CA LEU A 31 9.88 0.16 5.13
C LEU A 31 9.44 0.72 6.48
N ALA A 32 8.21 0.38 6.88
CA ALA A 32 7.63 0.77 8.16
C ALA A 32 8.00 -0.20 9.29
N ASN A 33 7.66 0.16 10.53
CA ASN A 33 7.99 -0.58 11.74
C ASN A 33 6.92 -1.61 12.17
N GLY A 34 6.19 -2.20 11.21
CA GLY A 34 5.27 -3.32 11.47
C GLY A 34 5.93 -4.68 11.27
N HIS A 35 5.11 -5.72 11.10
CA HIS A 35 5.60 -7.04 10.69
C HIS A 35 6.23 -6.94 9.30
N PRO A 36 7.54 -7.21 9.15
CA PRO A 36 8.20 -7.01 7.88
C PRO A 36 7.93 -8.18 6.92
N PRO A 37 7.73 -7.92 5.61
CA PRO A 37 7.63 -8.98 4.61
C PRO A 37 8.97 -9.70 4.42
N THR A 38 9.01 -10.71 3.57
CA THR A 38 10.24 -11.42 3.23
C THR A 38 11.32 -10.48 2.68
N LYS A 39 12.58 -10.80 3.01
CA LYS A 39 13.76 -10.14 2.43
C LYS A 39 13.73 -10.09 0.90
N ARG A 40 13.20 -11.15 0.26
CA ARG A 40 13.09 -11.25 -1.21
C ARG A 40 12.19 -10.15 -1.75
N LEU A 41 11.01 -9.95 -1.14
CA LEU A 41 10.07 -8.92 -1.56
C LEU A 41 10.68 -7.53 -1.36
N VAL A 42 11.19 -7.23 -0.17
CA VAL A 42 11.80 -5.91 0.12
C VAL A 42 12.98 -5.61 -0.82
N LYS A 43 13.85 -6.60 -1.09
CA LYS A 43 14.96 -6.43 -2.04
C LYS A 43 14.47 -6.14 -3.46
N THR A 44 13.41 -6.82 -3.90
CA THR A 44 12.80 -6.59 -5.23
C THR A 44 12.25 -5.17 -5.32
N LEU A 45 11.45 -4.76 -4.32
CA LEU A 45 10.88 -3.42 -4.26
C LEU A 45 11.95 -2.33 -4.19
N LYS A 46 13.03 -2.56 -3.44
CA LYS A 46 14.19 -1.66 -3.36
C LYS A 46 14.83 -1.45 -4.72
N ASN A 47 15.07 -2.53 -5.47
CA ASN A 47 15.68 -2.45 -6.81
C ASN A 47 14.80 -1.76 -7.85
N MET A 48 13.47 -1.74 -7.63
CA MET A 48 12.52 -1.05 -8.49
C MET A 48 12.25 0.40 -8.06
N SER A 49 12.88 0.88 -6.99
CA SER A 49 12.64 2.19 -6.40
C SER A 49 13.88 3.06 -6.53
N ALA A 50 13.68 4.35 -6.79
CA ALA A 50 14.76 5.33 -6.88
C ALA A 50 15.32 5.70 -5.49
N ILE A 51 14.56 5.45 -4.43
CA ILE A 51 14.99 5.65 -3.05
C ILE A 51 14.35 4.61 -2.13
N PHE A 52 15.10 4.15 -1.13
CA PHE A 52 14.68 3.28 -0.06
C PHE A 52 14.79 3.98 1.30
N VAL A 53 13.64 4.27 1.90
CA VAL A 53 13.50 4.98 3.17
C VAL A 53 13.04 4.00 4.25
N CYS A 54 13.62 4.06 5.44
CA CYS A 54 13.10 3.39 6.63
C CYS A 54 12.38 4.41 7.52
N ALA A 55 11.13 4.11 7.89
CA ALA A 55 10.41 4.87 8.90
C ALA A 55 10.78 4.33 10.28
N ASP A 56 11.58 5.12 11.00
CA ASP A 56 12.06 4.87 12.36
C ASP A 56 12.53 3.40 12.58
N GLY A 57 11.86 2.64 13.46
CA GLY A 57 12.18 1.25 13.76
C GLY A 57 12.14 0.28 12.56
N GLY A 58 11.59 0.68 11.41
CA GLY A 58 11.73 -0.05 10.14
C GLY A 58 13.20 -0.29 9.75
N ALA A 59 14.12 0.56 10.22
CA ALA A 59 15.56 0.35 10.08
C ALA A 59 16.04 -0.96 10.73
N ASN A 60 15.42 -1.41 11.83
CA ASN A 60 15.78 -2.68 12.47
C ASN A 60 15.50 -3.87 11.55
N ALA A 61 14.37 -3.85 10.85
CA ALA A 61 14.04 -4.88 9.87
C ALA A 61 15.01 -4.85 8.68
N ALA A 62 15.32 -3.67 8.16
CA ALA A 62 16.32 -3.50 7.11
C ALA A 62 17.71 -4.05 7.52
N ALA A 63 18.12 -3.79 8.77
CA ALA A 63 19.37 -4.30 9.33
C ALA A 63 19.39 -5.83 9.40
N ARG A 64 18.31 -6.48 9.88
CA ARG A 64 18.18 -7.95 9.91
C ARG A 64 18.22 -8.56 8.50
N MET A 65 17.66 -7.86 7.52
CA MET A 65 17.69 -8.29 6.11
C MET A 65 19.03 -8.01 5.42
N SER A 66 19.95 -7.28 6.06
CA SER A 66 21.17 -6.74 5.43
C SER A 66 20.85 -5.95 4.16
N LEU A 67 19.82 -5.10 4.23
CA LEU A 67 19.46 -4.14 3.20
C LEU A 67 19.75 -2.74 3.74
N THR A 68 20.66 -2.00 3.11
CA THR A 68 20.99 -0.64 3.53
C THR A 68 19.95 0.34 2.97
N PRO A 69 19.26 1.13 3.82
CA PRO A 69 18.42 2.22 3.38
C PRO A 69 19.25 3.43 2.93
N ASP A 70 18.67 4.26 2.07
CA ASP A 70 19.24 5.54 1.66
C ASP A 70 18.96 6.62 2.71
N LEU A 71 17.85 6.50 3.43
CA LEU A 71 17.43 7.43 4.49
C LEU A 71 16.72 6.67 5.62
N ILE A 72 16.98 7.09 6.86
CA ILE A 72 16.16 6.73 8.02
C ILE A 72 15.48 8.00 8.54
N ILE A 73 14.16 7.98 8.73
CA ILE A 73 13.37 9.15 9.13
C ILE A 73 12.41 8.81 10.27
N GLY A 74 12.35 9.66 11.28
CA GLY A 74 11.54 9.46 12.49
C GLY A 74 12.09 10.26 13.67
N ASP A 75 11.66 9.94 14.87
CA ASP A 75 12.29 10.39 16.13
C ASP A 75 13.49 9.53 16.55
N LEU A 76 13.74 8.40 15.88
CA LEU A 76 14.95 7.57 16.01
C LEU A 76 15.08 6.85 17.36
N ASP A 77 13.97 6.77 18.12
CA ASP A 77 13.92 6.20 19.46
C ASP A 77 13.77 4.67 19.43
N SER A 78 13.08 4.13 18.42
CA SER A 78 12.81 2.69 18.31
C SER A 78 13.91 1.93 17.57
N ILE A 79 14.98 2.61 17.16
CA ILE A 79 16.13 2.01 16.46
C ILE A 79 17.09 1.39 17.48
N ALA A 80 17.33 0.09 17.37
CA ALA A 80 18.24 -0.64 18.24
C ALA A 80 19.69 -0.16 18.10
N HIS A 81 20.48 -0.25 19.18
CA HIS A 81 21.88 0.20 19.20
C HIS A 81 22.74 -0.42 18.10
N GLU A 82 22.61 -1.73 17.89
CA GLU A 82 23.34 -2.43 16.82
C GLU A 82 22.92 -1.98 15.42
N THR A 83 21.64 -1.62 15.23
CA THR A 83 21.16 -1.00 13.98
C THR A 83 21.78 0.37 13.79
N LYS A 84 21.86 1.20 14.85
CA LYS A 84 22.49 2.53 14.81
C LYS A 84 23.98 2.42 14.42
N LYS A 85 24.71 1.45 14.98
CA LYS A 85 26.10 1.16 14.59
C LYS A 85 26.20 0.74 13.12
N LYS A 86 25.39 -0.23 12.71
CA LYS A 86 25.38 -0.78 11.34
C LYS A 86 25.08 0.28 10.28
N PHE A 87 24.18 1.21 10.59
CA PHE A 87 23.77 2.30 9.70
C PHE A 87 24.33 3.67 10.09
N SER A 88 25.47 3.70 10.78
CA SER A 88 26.15 4.93 11.21
C SER A 88 26.49 5.90 10.06
N ARG A 89 26.64 5.39 8.83
CA ARG A 89 26.91 6.17 7.62
C ARG A 89 25.67 6.50 6.78
N VAL A 90 24.51 5.96 7.16
CA VAL A 90 23.25 6.24 6.45
C VAL A 90 22.74 7.61 6.86
N GLN A 91 22.18 8.35 5.91
CA GLN A 91 21.55 9.63 6.21
C GLN A 91 20.37 9.44 7.17
N THR A 92 20.31 10.24 8.22
CA THR A 92 19.18 10.27 9.15
C THR A 92 18.47 11.61 9.08
N LYS A 93 17.15 11.59 9.24
CA LYS A 93 16.32 12.79 9.38
C LYS A 93 15.50 12.68 10.64
N HIS A 94 15.99 13.32 11.70
CA HIS A 94 15.29 13.43 12.96
C HIS A 94 14.13 14.44 12.84
N ILE A 95 12.92 14.02 13.25
CA ILE A 95 11.73 14.86 13.31
C ILE A 95 11.06 14.65 14.67
N ALA A 96 11.23 15.64 15.55
CA ALA A 96 10.73 15.61 16.92
C ALA A 96 9.20 15.79 17.06
N GLU A 97 8.50 16.16 15.99
CA GLU A 97 7.05 16.33 15.99
C GLU A 97 6.33 15.02 16.35
N GLN A 98 5.51 15.05 17.41
CA GLN A 98 4.76 13.88 17.92
C GLN A 98 3.30 13.82 17.43
N ASN A 99 2.83 14.83 16.70
CA ASN A 99 1.45 14.88 16.19
C ASN A 99 1.20 13.95 14.98
N SER A 100 2.17 13.11 14.62
CA SER A 100 2.11 12.28 13.42
C SER A 100 3.02 11.07 13.50
N THR A 101 2.62 9.99 12.82
CA THR A 101 3.41 8.76 12.78
C THR A 101 4.63 8.89 11.88
N ASP A 102 5.65 8.04 12.07
CA ASP A 102 6.86 8.07 11.24
C ASP A 102 6.59 7.69 9.78
N LEU A 103 5.55 6.88 9.53
CA LEU A 103 5.08 6.64 8.17
C LEU A 103 4.57 7.93 7.52
N GLU A 104 3.79 8.74 8.24
CA GLU A 104 3.32 10.04 7.70
C GLU A 104 4.49 11.01 7.48
N LYS A 105 5.47 11.04 8.39
CA LYS A 105 6.68 11.85 8.26
C LYS A 105 7.44 11.45 6.99
N ALA A 106 7.64 10.15 6.76
CA ALA A 106 8.28 9.61 5.56
C ALA A 106 7.52 9.96 4.27
N ILE A 107 6.21 9.77 4.24
CA ILE A 107 5.37 10.12 3.07
C ILE A 107 5.45 11.62 2.77
N ARG A 108 5.32 12.49 3.79
CA ARG A 108 5.44 13.95 3.61
C ARG A 108 6.79 14.35 3.05
N TRP A 109 7.88 13.79 3.58
CA TRP A 109 9.24 14.08 3.14
C TRP A 109 9.46 13.70 1.67
N LEU A 110 8.91 12.55 1.24
CA LEU A 110 8.94 12.10 -0.16
C LEU A 110 8.10 12.99 -1.06
N LEU A 111 6.89 13.36 -0.64
CA LEU A 111 6.01 14.25 -1.39
C LEU A 111 6.65 15.62 -1.64
N GLN A 112 7.36 16.18 -0.66
CA GLN A 112 8.12 17.44 -0.78
C GLN A 112 9.25 17.36 -1.81
N ARG A 113 9.74 16.15 -2.12
CA ARG A 113 10.80 15.89 -3.10
C ARG A 113 10.29 15.44 -4.46
N GLY A 114 8.98 15.54 -4.68
CA GLY A 114 8.36 15.22 -5.96
C GLY A 114 8.09 13.74 -6.19
N TYR A 115 8.30 12.87 -5.19
CA TYR A 115 7.86 11.48 -5.30
C TYR A 115 6.33 11.43 -5.28
N ARG A 116 5.76 10.67 -6.21
CA ARG A 116 4.30 10.51 -6.38
C ARG A 116 3.86 9.05 -6.47
N GLU A 117 4.80 8.11 -6.64
CA GLU A 117 4.56 6.68 -6.51
C GLU A 117 5.32 6.17 -5.27
N ILE A 118 4.59 5.74 -4.25
CA ILE A 118 5.14 5.31 -2.96
C ILE A 118 4.65 3.90 -2.68
N VAL A 119 5.57 2.98 -2.49
CA VAL A 119 5.30 1.62 -2.01
C VAL A 119 5.74 1.55 -0.55
N VAL A 120 4.89 0.99 0.31
CA VAL A 120 5.19 0.83 1.74
C VAL A 120 5.16 -0.65 2.08
N ALA A 121 6.28 -1.17 2.56
CA ALA A 121 6.40 -2.51 3.12
C ALA A 121 6.32 -2.46 4.64
N GLY A 122 5.84 -3.55 5.26
CA GLY A 122 5.78 -3.68 6.72
C GLY A 122 4.77 -2.76 7.40
N ALA A 123 3.68 -2.43 6.70
CA ALA A 123 2.62 -1.53 7.20
C ALA A 123 1.29 -2.25 7.51
N LEU A 124 1.17 -3.55 7.22
CA LEU A 124 -0.09 -4.30 7.32
C LEU A 124 -0.23 -5.17 8.59
N GLY A 125 0.84 -5.38 9.35
CA GLY A 125 0.82 -6.25 10.53
C GLY A 125 1.54 -5.67 11.74
N GLY A 126 1.30 -6.28 12.91
CA GLY A 126 1.82 -5.83 14.21
C GLY A 126 0.70 -5.23 15.06
N ARG A 127 0.90 -3.99 15.49
CA ARG A 127 -0.02 -3.26 16.38
C ARG A 127 -1.31 -2.81 15.65
N PRO A 128 -2.51 -3.19 16.11
CA PRO A 128 -3.76 -2.82 15.44
C PRO A 128 -4.02 -1.31 15.37
N ASP A 129 -3.66 -0.56 16.42
CA ASP A 129 -3.77 0.90 16.46
C ASP A 129 -2.87 1.57 15.40
N HIS A 130 -1.66 1.04 15.19
CA HIS A 130 -0.76 1.48 14.12
C HIS A 130 -1.32 1.14 12.73
N LEU A 131 -1.91 -0.05 12.55
CA LEU A 131 -2.52 -0.45 11.28
C LEU A 131 -3.65 0.51 10.87
N LEU A 132 -4.54 0.86 11.81
CA LEU A 132 -5.59 1.85 11.58
C LEU A 132 -4.99 3.23 11.24
N GLY A 133 -3.94 3.65 11.95
CA GLY A 133 -3.18 4.86 11.62
C GLY A 133 -2.59 4.84 10.21
N ASN A 134 -2.07 3.70 9.77
CA ASN A 134 -1.52 3.53 8.42
C ASN A 134 -2.62 3.65 7.35
N PHE A 135 -3.80 3.05 7.57
CA PHE A 135 -4.94 3.21 6.66
C PHE A 135 -5.44 4.66 6.61
N SER A 136 -5.46 5.37 7.74
CA SER A 136 -5.74 6.80 7.79
C SER A 136 -4.74 7.60 6.95
N ALA A 137 -3.44 7.33 7.08
CA ALA A 137 -2.40 7.96 6.27
C ALA A 137 -2.59 7.70 4.77
N LEU A 138 -2.98 6.47 4.40
CA LEU A 138 -3.24 6.09 3.01
C LEU A 138 -4.33 6.99 2.39
N VAL A 139 -5.44 7.20 3.09
CA VAL A 139 -6.52 8.10 2.63
C VAL A 139 -6.08 9.56 2.64
N LYS A 140 -5.43 10.02 3.72
CA LYS A 140 -4.93 11.40 3.88
C LYS A 140 -4.05 11.85 2.71
N PHE A 141 -3.24 10.94 2.17
CA PHE A 141 -2.31 11.24 1.08
C PHE A 141 -2.75 10.73 -0.31
N SER A 142 -3.88 10.03 -0.41
CA SER A 142 -4.42 9.47 -1.67
C SER A 142 -4.61 10.52 -2.78
N GLY A 143 -4.91 11.77 -2.42
CA GLY A 143 -5.03 12.89 -3.37
C GLY A 143 -3.70 13.45 -3.89
N ARG A 144 -2.56 13.03 -3.30
CA ARG A 144 -1.24 13.63 -3.52
C ARG A 144 -0.23 12.64 -4.09
N ALA A 145 -0.42 11.34 -3.88
CA ALA A 145 0.41 10.28 -4.42
C ALA A 145 -0.39 8.99 -4.57
N SER A 146 0.09 8.14 -5.47
CA SER A 146 -0.23 6.73 -5.50
C SER A 146 0.52 6.02 -4.38
N ILE A 147 -0.20 5.58 -3.36
CA ILE A 147 0.36 4.83 -2.23
C ILE A 147 -0.20 3.42 -2.21
N ARG A 148 0.69 2.43 -2.15
CA ARG A 148 0.34 1.01 -2.01
C ARG A 148 1.09 0.41 -0.84
N PHE A 149 0.37 -0.27 0.05
CA PHE A 149 0.96 -1.11 1.07
C PHE A 149 1.12 -2.50 0.50
N VAL A 150 2.31 -3.07 0.59
CA VAL A 150 2.64 -4.35 -0.05
C VAL A 150 3.29 -5.27 0.98
N ASP A 151 2.77 -6.48 1.06
CA ASP A 151 3.29 -7.60 1.83
C ASP A 151 3.39 -8.84 0.93
N ASP A 152 3.91 -9.95 1.43
CA ASP A 152 4.25 -11.14 0.63
C ASP A 152 3.06 -11.72 -0.16
N ARG A 153 1.84 -11.55 0.35
CA ARG A 153 0.61 -12.05 -0.27
C ARG A 153 -0.50 -11.02 -0.35
N GLU A 154 -0.22 -9.78 0.00
CA GLU A 154 -1.27 -8.81 0.31
C GLU A 154 -0.89 -7.44 -0.26
N GLU A 155 -1.86 -6.77 -0.86
CA GLU A 155 -1.70 -5.39 -1.32
C GLU A 155 -2.91 -4.57 -0.89
N VAL A 156 -2.67 -3.39 -0.31
CA VAL A 156 -3.72 -2.46 0.07
C VAL A 156 -3.48 -1.10 -0.55
N CYS A 157 -4.50 -0.52 -1.17
CA CYS A 157 -4.46 0.85 -1.66
C CYS A 157 -5.82 1.55 -1.53
N SER A 158 -5.84 2.86 -1.70
CA SER A 158 -7.07 3.66 -1.69
C SER A 158 -7.66 3.67 -3.09
N VAL A 159 -8.97 3.47 -3.14
CA VAL A 159 -9.77 3.57 -4.33
C VAL A 159 -10.17 5.04 -4.51
N GLY A 160 -9.68 5.67 -5.57
CA GLY A 160 -10.15 6.98 -6.00
C GLY A 160 -11.60 6.92 -6.52
N LYS A 161 -12.13 8.06 -6.98
CA LYS A 161 -13.50 8.12 -7.54
C LYS A 161 -13.74 7.11 -8.67
N GLN A 162 -12.71 6.89 -9.49
CA GLN A 162 -12.66 5.87 -10.50
C GLN A 162 -11.31 5.16 -10.40
N PHE A 163 -11.37 3.84 -10.38
CA PHE A 163 -10.21 2.97 -10.22
C PHE A 163 -10.32 1.83 -11.22
N ALA A 164 -9.20 1.50 -11.85
CA ALA A 164 -9.07 0.34 -12.72
C ALA A 164 -7.80 -0.40 -12.35
N ALA A 165 -7.89 -1.72 -12.27
CA ALA A 165 -6.74 -2.57 -11.98
C ALA A 165 -6.73 -3.79 -12.90
N THR A 166 -5.51 -4.20 -13.27
CA THR A 166 -5.27 -5.51 -13.84
C THR A 166 -5.15 -6.53 -12.71
N LEU A 167 -6.12 -7.43 -12.63
CA LEU A 167 -6.18 -8.47 -11.60
C LEU A 167 -5.93 -9.83 -12.25
N ASN A 168 -5.40 -10.79 -11.51
CA ASN A 168 -5.46 -12.18 -11.96
C ASN A 168 -6.83 -12.75 -11.63
N VAL A 169 -7.45 -13.46 -12.58
CA VAL A 169 -8.68 -14.19 -12.33
C VAL A 169 -8.46 -15.17 -11.17
N GLY A 170 -9.39 -15.17 -10.20
CA GLY A 170 -9.29 -15.95 -8.97
C GLY A 170 -8.64 -15.24 -7.79
N GLU A 171 -8.07 -14.04 -7.96
CA GLU A 171 -7.60 -13.22 -6.83
C GLU A 171 -8.76 -12.87 -5.90
N THR A 172 -8.50 -12.96 -4.59
CA THR A 172 -9.45 -12.51 -3.57
C THR A 172 -9.32 -11.01 -3.39
N ILE A 173 -10.44 -10.31 -3.49
CA ILE A 173 -10.53 -8.85 -3.38
C ILE A 173 -11.54 -8.49 -2.31
N SER A 174 -11.15 -7.57 -1.42
CA SER A 174 -12.05 -6.98 -0.43
C SER A 174 -12.10 -5.47 -0.63
N LEU A 175 -13.29 -4.89 -0.54
CA LEU A 175 -13.51 -3.44 -0.48
C LEU A 175 -13.87 -3.07 0.95
N LEU A 176 -12.97 -2.31 1.58
CA LEU A 176 -13.06 -1.94 2.99
C LEU A 176 -13.37 -0.45 3.11
N PRO A 177 -14.60 -0.06 3.50
CA PRO A 177 -14.91 1.35 3.77
C PRO A 177 -14.14 1.81 5.01
N LEU A 178 -13.54 3.01 5.01
CA LEU A 178 -13.07 3.66 6.25
C LEU A 178 -14.11 4.61 6.85
N ASN A 179 -15.06 5.02 6.02
CA ASN A 179 -16.27 5.74 6.38
C ASN A 179 -17.40 5.29 5.47
N ARG A 180 -18.62 5.81 5.68
CA ARG A 180 -19.76 5.50 4.83
C ARG A 180 -19.47 5.84 3.37
N CYS A 181 -19.39 4.80 2.54
CA CYS A 181 -19.12 4.92 1.11
C CYS A 181 -20.39 4.68 0.31
N GLU A 182 -20.71 5.61 -0.60
CA GLU A 182 -21.96 5.59 -1.36
C GLU A 182 -21.72 5.49 -2.86
N GLY A 183 -22.68 4.87 -3.55
CA GLY A 183 -22.70 4.77 -5.01
C GLY A 183 -21.59 3.88 -5.54
N ILE A 184 -21.23 2.84 -4.79
CA ILE A 184 -20.19 1.91 -5.19
C ILE A 184 -20.72 1.04 -6.33
N THR A 185 -19.99 1.07 -7.45
CA THR A 185 -20.27 0.23 -8.61
C THR A 185 -19.00 -0.46 -9.04
N THR A 186 -19.07 -1.77 -9.26
CA THR A 186 -17.92 -2.56 -9.69
C THR A 186 -18.22 -3.30 -10.98
N LYS A 187 -17.16 -3.64 -11.73
CA LYS A 187 -17.21 -4.61 -12.82
C LYS A 187 -15.98 -5.50 -12.78
N GLY A 188 -16.17 -6.77 -13.12
CA GLY A 188 -15.08 -7.75 -13.20
C GLY A 188 -14.89 -8.57 -11.92
N PHE A 189 -15.88 -8.54 -11.01
CA PHE A 189 -15.91 -9.34 -9.79
C PHE A 189 -17.06 -10.34 -9.80
N LYS A 190 -16.90 -11.44 -9.06
CA LYS A 190 -17.92 -12.50 -8.93
C LYS A 190 -19.23 -11.94 -8.37
N TRP A 191 -19.12 -11.07 -7.38
CA TRP A 191 -20.25 -10.33 -6.81
C TRP A 191 -20.10 -8.85 -7.12
N ASP A 192 -20.46 -8.46 -8.35
CA ASP A 192 -20.41 -7.07 -8.75
C ASP A 192 -21.46 -6.22 -8.01
N LEU A 193 -21.05 -5.02 -7.58
CA LEU A 193 -21.91 -4.05 -6.91
C LEU A 193 -22.51 -3.09 -7.94
N LYS A 194 -23.78 -2.73 -7.75
CA LYS A 194 -24.49 -1.72 -8.55
C LYS A 194 -25.08 -0.64 -7.64
N ASN A 195 -24.47 0.54 -7.62
CA ASN A 195 -24.88 1.71 -6.81
C ASN A 195 -25.14 1.36 -5.34
N GLN A 196 -24.28 0.55 -4.73
CA GLN A 196 -24.43 0.08 -3.34
C GLN A 196 -23.78 1.04 -2.34
N VAL A 197 -24.14 0.87 -1.07
CA VAL A 197 -23.49 1.52 0.07
C VAL A 197 -22.66 0.46 0.81
N LEU A 198 -21.43 0.80 1.16
CA LEU A 198 -20.59 0.03 2.08
C LEU A 198 -20.26 0.89 3.29
N GLU A 199 -20.36 0.31 4.48
CA GLU A 199 -20.16 0.98 5.76
C GLU A 199 -19.70 -0.03 6.81
N LEU A 200 -18.64 0.31 7.56
CA LEU A 200 -18.08 -0.58 8.59
C LEU A 200 -19.12 -0.87 9.66
N GLY A 201 -19.24 -2.14 10.05
CA GLY A 201 -20.20 -2.59 11.05
C GLY A 201 -21.62 -2.73 10.53
N TYR A 202 -21.85 -2.48 9.24
CA TYR A 202 -23.14 -2.64 8.60
C TYR A 202 -23.05 -3.52 7.35
N ARG A 203 -22.18 -3.15 6.40
CA ARG A 203 -22.01 -3.89 5.16
C ARG A 203 -20.65 -3.64 4.52
N GLU A 204 -19.85 -4.68 4.46
CA GLU A 204 -18.57 -4.72 3.75
C GLU A 204 -18.67 -5.59 2.49
N SER A 205 -17.68 -5.47 1.59
CA SER A 205 -17.52 -6.41 0.46
C SER A 205 -16.22 -7.17 0.67
N THR A 206 -16.24 -8.15 1.56
CA THR A 206 -15.08 -8.97 1.89
C THR A 206 -15.05 -10.26 1.07
N SER A 207 -13.84 -10.70 0.69
CA SER A 207 -13.61 -11.99 0.03
C SER A 207 -14.34 -12.16 -1.31
N ASN A 208 -14.51 -11.08 -2.06
CA ASN A 208 -14.94 -11.13 -3.45
C ASN A 208 -13.85 -11.75 -4.33
N VAL A 209 -14.18 -12.12 -5.56
CA VAL A 209 -13.25 -12.81 -6.46
C VAL A 209 -13.19 -12.08 -7.79
N ALA A 210 -11.98 -11.78 -8.28
CA ALA A 210 -11.80 -11.27 -9.63
C ALA A 210 -12.18 -12.36 -10.66
N VAL A 211 -13.12 -12.05 -11.56
CA VAL A 211 -13.55 -12.96 -12.65
C VAL A 211 -13.15 -12.45 -14.03
N ALA A 212 -12.52 -11.27 -14.08
CA ALA A 212 -11.95 -10.69 -15.28
C ALA A 212 -10.55 -10.13 -15.01
N ASN A 213 -9.72 -10.08 -16.04
CA ASN A 213 -8.37 -9.52 -15.94
C ASN A 213 -8.37 -7.99 -15.76
N VAL A 214 -9.47 -7.33 -16.11
CA VAL A 214 -9.65 -5.89 -15.91
C VAL A 214 -10.85 -5.71 -14.99
N ALA A 215 -10.58 -5.14 -13.82
CA ALA A 215 -11.62 -4.76 -12.88
C ALA A 215 -11.74 -3.25 -12.80
N THR A 216 -12.98 -2.77 -12.66
CA THR A 216 -13.26 -1.34 -12.46
C THR A 216 -14.07 -1.15 -11.19
N ILE A 217 -13.73 -0.11 -10.45
CA ILE A 217 -14.45 0.31 -9.24
C ILE A 217 -14.72 1.80 -9.36
N ARG A 218 -15.97 2.19 -9.12
CA ARG A 218 -16.39 3.58 -9.02
C ARG A 218 -16.98 3.82 -7.64
N VAL A 219 -16.62 4.95 -7.05
CA VAL A 219 -17.10 5.40 -5.74
C VAL A 219 -17.53 6.85 -5.87
N ARG A 220 -18.79 7.14 -5.53
CA ARG A 220 -19.33 8.51 -5.62
C ARG A 220 -18.86 9.36 -4.44
N LYS A 221 -18.95 8.78 -3.24
CA LYS A 221 -18.63 9.45 -1.97
C LYS A 221 -18.04 8.45 -0.97
N GLY A 222 -17.16 8.94 -0.11
CA GLY A 222 -16.49 8.15 0.93
C GLY A 222 -15.08 7.72 0.55
N ASP A 223 -14.38 7.15 1.52
CA ASP A 223 -13.01 6.66 1.38
C ASP A 223 -13.00 5.13 1.49
N LEU A 224 -12.70 4.51 0.35
CA LEU A 224 -12.72 3.06 0.18
C LEU A 224 -11.29 2.55 -0.01
N LEU A 225 -10.94 1.49 0.69
CA LEU A 225 -9.71 0.73 0.45
C LEU A 225 -10.02 -0.50 -0.40
N LEU A 226 -9.09 -0.81 -1.29
CA LEU A 226 -9.01 -2.08 -1.97
C LEU A 226 -7.94 -2.90 -1.27
N TYR A 227 -8.33 -4.05 -0.72
CA TYR A 227 -7.44 -5.07 -0.22
C TYR A 227 -7.41 -6.22 -1.23
N ARG A 228 -6.22 -6.65 -1.63
CA ARG A 228 -5.99 -7.74 -2.58
C ARG A 228 -5.18 -8.83 -1.91
N ARG A 229 -5.59 -10.08 -2.07
CA ARG A 229 -4.76 -11.24 -1.73
C ARG A 229 -4.16 -11.84 -3.00
N ILE A 230 -2.84 -11.77 -3.10
CA ILE A 230 -2.04 -12.21 -4.23
C ILE A 230 -1.68 -13.69 -4.05
N GLY A 231 -1.98 -14.51 -5.06
CA GLY A 231 -1.74 -15.96 -5.07
C GLY A 231 -3.01 -16.76 -5.34
N LYS A 232 -2.87 -18.03 -5.76
CA LYS A 232 -4.03 -18.90 -6.03
C LYS A 232 -4.82 -19.10 -4.73
N SER A 233 -6.03 -18.58 -4.70
CA SER A 233 -7.05 -19.13 -3.81
C SER A 233 -7.32 -20.56 -4.27
N ASN A 234 -6.81 -21.55 -3.53
CA ASN A 234 -7.25 -22.95 -3.67
C ASN A 234 -8.65 -23.16 -3.07
N ALA A 235 -9.47 -22.11 -2.96
CA ALA A 235 -10.86 -22.28 -2.57
C ALA A 235 -11.64 -22.80 -3.77
N THR A 236 -11.77 -24.13 -3.85
CA THR A 236 -12.98 -24.78 -4.33
C THR A 236 -14.14 -24.14 -3.57
N TYR A 237 -14.74 -23.09 -4.12
CA TYR A 237 -16.00 -22.56 -3.63
C TYR A 237 -17.07 -23.58 -3.99
N SER A 238 -17.27 -24.56 -3.11
CA SER A 238 -18.55 -25.25 -2.98
C SER A 238 -19.62 -24.19 -2.81
N ALA A 239 -20.61 -24.23 -3.71
CA ALA A 239 -21.80 -23.41 -3.63
C ALA A 239 -22.60 -23.82 -2.39
N ALA A 240 -22.26 -23.29 -1.22
CA ALA A 240 -23.11 -23.38 -0.05
C ALA A 240 -24.19 -22.30 -0.16
N ARG A 241 -25.37 -22.73 -0.63
CA ARG A 241 -26.66 -22.08 -0.40
C ARG A 241 -26.80 -21.72 1.08
N LYS A 242 -27.14 -20.46 1.37
CA LYS A 242 -28.28 -20.05 2.21
C LYS A 242 -28.40 -18.54 2.20
#